data_AF-A0AA35RA30-F1
#
_entry.id   AF-A0AA35RA30-F1
#
_cell.length_a   1.000
_cell.length_b   1.000
_cell.length_c   1.000
_cell.angle_alpha   90.00
_cell.angle_beta   90.00
_cell.angle_gamma   90.00
#
_symmetry.space_group_name_H-M   'P 1'
#
loop_
_entity.id
_entity.type
_entity.pdbx_description
1 polymer ?
#
loop_
_entity_poly.entity_id
_entity_poly.type
_entity_poly.pdbx_seq_one_letter_code
_entity_poly.pdbx_strand_id
1 'polypeptide(L)'
;PPLLLLPSSSPPSLPHSPSFSTFAGVKRLLLGTTLSVLYASLNNYYPIEFLATKGFADEMYIRKLWLVFISGKVVLWRYIAVWLIAEGSCIVTGISYNGETKEGEADWSGLTNIKLFDFETCITLQGVVDSFNINTNSWMALYVYKRLKWLGSKELSLALTLVFISLWHGIWPGYYFNFSLEFIDLTAERTFHHRAKKLLGGELSDTPAVVRVPLSLIAYCLKNLILMYPTTLFMLLSWTQCYAFMKAVYFYGHIVPLAWIALHQLLSWLERRRKRQKLE
;
A
#
# COMPACT_ATOMS: atom_id res chain seq x y z
N PRO A 1 39.33 -26.25 2.70
CA PRO A 1 38.57 -25.43 3.66
C PRO A 1 37.27 -26.16 4.05
N PRO A 2 37.10 -26.49 5.33
CA PRO A 2 36.16 -27.52 5.77
C PRO A 2 34.71 -27.09 5.58
N LEU A 3 33.89 -28.04 5.15
CA LEU A 3 32.43 -27.99 5.11
C LEU A 3 31.90 -27.54 6.48
N LEU A 4 31.13 -26.45 6.49
CA LEU A 4 30.32 -26.04 7.63
C LEU A 4 29.30 -27.15 7.92
N LEU A 5 29.63 -27.96 8.93
CA LEU A 5 28.69 -28.85 9.59
C LEU A 5 27.55 -28.00 10.14
N LEU A 6 26.37 -28.14 9.55
CA LEU A 6 25.14 -27.65 10.15
C LEU A 6 24.97 -28.34 11.52
N PRO A 7 24.66 -27.61 12.60
CA PRO A 7 24.36 -28.23 13.87
C PRO A 7 23.19 -29.21 13.68
N SER A 8 23.34 -30.41 14.21
CA SER A 8 22.27 -31.41 14.28
C SER A 8 21.23 -30.99 15.33
N SER A 9 20.57 -29.84 15.14
CA SER A 9 19.30 -29.60 15.80
C SER A 9 18.27 -30.41 15.03
N SER A 10 17.68 -31.40 15.70
CA SER A 10 16.41 -31.98 15.26
C SER A 10 15.49 -30.85 14.79
N PRO A 11 14.81 -30.97 13.63
CA PRO A 11 13.83 -29.97 13.23
C PRO A 11 12.89 -29.75 14.42
N PRO A 12 12.53 -28.49 14.74
CA PRO A 12 11.55 -28.24 15.77
C PRO A 12 10.37 -29.15 15.48
N SER A 13 10.01 -29.99 16.45
CA SER A 13 8.86 -30.88 16.34
C SER A 13 7.69 -30.02 15.88
N LEU A 14 7.13 -30.30 14.69
CA LEU A 14 5.91 -29.65 14.23
C LEU A 14 4.91 -29.74 15.39
N PRO A 15 4.32 -28.61 15.83
CA PRO A 15 3.38 -28.61 16.95
C PRO A 15 2.34 -29.70 16.75
N HIS A 16 2.06 -30.44 17.82
CA HIS A 16 1.07 -31.50 17.82
C HIS A 16 -0.29 -30.96 17.34
N SER A 17 -0.75 -31.53 16.22
CA SER A 17 -2.13 -31.66 15.73
C SER A 17 -2.73 -30.58 14.79
N PRO A 18 -3.55 -31.03 13.80
CA PRO A 18 -3.93 -30.27 12.61
C PRO A 18 -5.21 -29.40 12.81
N SER A 19 -5.75 -29.34 14.03
CA SER A 19 -7.03 -28.66 14.28
C SER A 19 -6.90 -27.14 14.21
N PHE A 20 -5.80 -26.58 14.75
CA PHE A 20 -5.57 -25.14 14.76
C PHE A 20 -5.20 -24.57 13.39
N SER A 21 -4.42 -25.31 12.58
CA SER A 21 -4.12 -24.92 11.19
C SER A 21 -5.38 -24.93 10.32
N THR A 22 -6.27 -25.91 10.51
CA THR A 22 -7.53 -25.99 9.76
C THR A 22 -8.42 -24.80 10.05
N PHE A 23 -8.61 -24.42 11.32
CA PHE A 23 -9.43 -23.27 11.68
C PHE A 23 -8.88 -21.95 11.10
N ALA A 24 -7.58 -21.70 11.27
CA ALA A 24 -6.93 -20.50 10.73
C ALA A 24 -7.00 -20.45 9.18
N GLY A 25 -6.81 -21.59 8.53
CA GLY A 25 -6.93 -21.72 7.08
C GLY A 25 -8.35 -21.48 6.57
N VAL A 26 -9.36 -22.08 7.21
CA VAL A 26 -10.78 -21.85 6.91
C VAL A 26 -11.17 -20.39 7.11
N LYS A 27 -10.68 -19.74 8.16
CA LYS A 27 -10.92 -18.30 8.38
C LYS A 27 -10.41 -17.45 7.20
N ARG A 28 -9.20 -17.73 6.69
CA ARG A 28 -8.65 -17.04 5.51
C ARG A 28 -9.47 -17.34 4.25
N LEU A 29 -9.86 -18.60 4.04
CA LEU A 29 -10.73 -19.01 2.93
C LEU A 29 -12.08 -18.28 2.95
N LEU A 30 -12.73 -18.18 4.12
CA LEU A 30 -14.02 -17.50 4.28
C LEU A 30 -13.90 -15.98 3.99
N LEU A 31 -12.84 -15.34 4.48
CA LEU A 31 -12.57 -13.93 4.17
C LEU A 31 -12.35 -13.72 2.67
N GLY A 32 -11.53 -14.56 2.04
CA GLY A 32 -11.27 -14.49 0.60
C GLY A 32 -12.53 -14.71 -0.23
N THR A 33 -13.33 -15.72 0.12
CA THR A 33 -14.62 -16.01 -0.54
C THR A 33 -15.60 -14.85 -0.38
N THR A 34 -15.67 -14.24 0.81
CA THR A 34 -16.52 -13.07 1.07
C THR A 34 -16.12 -11.90 0.16
N LEU A 35 -14.82 -11.61 0.03
CA LEU A 35 -14.32 -10.57 -0.88
C LEU A 35 -14.57 -10.91 -2.36
N SER A 36 -14.46 -12.18 -2.75
CA SER A 36 -14.82 -12.62 -4.12
C SER A 36 -16.30 -12.37 -4.43
N VAL A 37 -17.20 -12.68 -3.49
CA VAL A 37 -18.64 -12.43 -3.65
C VAL A 37 -18.93 -10.93 -3.72
N LEU A 38 -18.30 -10.13 -2.85
CA LEU A 38 -18.42 -8.67 -2.89
C LEU A 38 -17.92 -8.10 -4.21
N TYR A 39 -16.76 -8.54 -4.71
CA TYR A 39 -16.25 -8.16 -6.02
C TYR A 39 -17.22 -8.52 -7.14
N ALA A 40 -17.67 -9.78 -7.21
CA ALA A 40 -18.58 -10.25 -8.25
C ALA A 40 -19.91 -9.48 -8.25
N SER A 41 -20.43 -9.13 -7.06
CA SER A 41 -21.67 -8.38 -6.92
C SER A 41 -21.52 -6.91 -7.33
N LEU A 42 -20.39 -6.28 -6.96
CA LEU A 42 -20.20 -4.83 -7.11
C LEU A 42 -19.51 -4.41 -8.40
N ASN A 43 -18.73 -5.29 -9.04
CA ASN A 43 -17.97 -4.95 -10.26
C ASN A 43 -18.88 -4.58 -11.44
N ASN A 44 -20.11 -5.10 -11.49
CA ASN A 44 -21.07 -4.71 -12.53
C ASN A 44 -21.59 -3.27 -12.36
N TYR A 45 -21.57 -2.75 -11.13
CA TYR A 45 -22.01 -1.39 -10.82
C TYR A 45 -20.87 -0.38 -10.82
N TYR A 46 -19.67 -0.81 -10.43
CA TYR A 46 -18.48 0.02 -10.31
C TYR A 46 -17.29 -0.51 -11.12
N PRO A 47 -17.45 -0.82 -12.43
CA PRO A 47 -16.34 -1.33 -13.24
C PRO A 47 -15.24 -0.29 -13.36
N ILE A 48 -13.99 -0.71 -13.24
CA ILE A 48 -12.83 0.20 -13.28
C ILE A 48 -12.69 0.87 -14.66
N GLU A 49 -13.13 0.17 -15.71
CA GLU A 49 -13.11 0.62 -17.09
C GLU A 49 -14.02 1.84 -17.32
N PHE A 50 -15.08 2.00 -16.51
CA PHE A 50 -15.96 3.17 -16.60
C PHE A 50 -15.19 4.48 -16.36
N LEU A 51 -14.15 4.46 -15.53
CA LEU A 51 -13.34 5.63 -15.18
C LEU A 51 -12.53 6.19 -16.37
N ALA A 52 -12.42 5.44 -17.46
CA ALA A 52 -11.79 5.88 -18.71
C ALA A 52 -12.80 6.34 -19.78
N THR A 53 -14.10 6.37 -19.48
CA THR A 53 -15.16 6.69 -20.46
C THR A 53 -15.53 8.18 -20.48
N LYS A 54 -16.19 8.60 -21.56
CA LYS A 54 -16.81 9.94 -21.63
C LYS A 54 -17.90 10.14 -20.59
N GLY A 55 -18.70 9.10 -20.32
CA GLY A 55 -19.73 9.14 -19.29
C GLY A 55 -19.17 9.53 -17.93
N PHE A 56 -18.05 8.93 -17.53
CA PHE A 56 -17.33 9.35 -16.32
C PHE A 56 -16.80 10.79 -16.41
N ALA A 57 -16.27 11.20 -17.56
CA ALA A 57 -15.76 12.56 -17.75
C ALA A 57 -16.83 13.65 -17.59
N ASP A 58 -18.10 13.34 -17.88
CA ASP A 58 -19.23 14.26 -17.77
C ASP A 58 -19.86 14.27 -16.35
N GLU A 59 -19.44 13.38 -15.46
CA GLU A 59 -19.93 13.34 -14.07
C GLU A 59 -19.53 14.57 -13.26
N MET A 60 -20.36 14.89 -12.25
CA MET A 60 -20.02 15.90 -11.26
C MET A 60 -18.73 15.52 -10.51
N TYR A 61 -17.90 16.52 -10.18
CA TYR A 61 -16.56 16.25 -9.65
C TYR A 61 -16.56 15.44 -8.34
N ILE A 62 -17.49 15.73 -7.40
CA ILE A 62 -17.62 14.96 -6.16
C ILE A 62 -17.97 13.49 -6.45
N ARG A 63 -18.85 13.25 -7.43
CA ARG A 63 -19.21 11.90 -7.87
C ARG A 63 -18.04 11.19 -8.53
N LYS A 64 -17.21 11.90 -9.30
CA LYS A 64 -15.96 11.34 -9.84
C LYS A 64 -15.05 10.83 -8.74
N LEU A 65 -14.80 11.63 -7.70
CA LEU A 65 -13.95 11.22 -6.57
C LEU A 65 -14.49 9.98 -5.86
N TRP A 66 -15.80 9.93 -5.63
CA TRP A 66 -16.45 8.78 -5.03
C TRP A 66 -16.37 7.53 -5.91
N LEU A 67 -16.59 7.67 -7.22
CA LEU A 67 -16.45 6.58 -8.18
C LEU A 67 -15.02 6.04 -8.25
N VAL A 68 -14.00 6.91 -8.24
CA VAL A 68 -12.59 6.49 -8.15
C VAL A 68 -12.33 5.70 -6.88
N PHE A 69 -12.83 6.20 -5.74
CA PHE A 69 -12.70 5.51 -4.46
C PHE A 69 -13.32 4.11 -4.50
N ILE A 70 -14.59 3.98 -4.90
CA ILE A 70 -15.31 2.71 -4.83
C ILE A 70 -14.88 1.72 -5.92
N SER A 71 -14.70 2.16 -7.17
CA SER A 71 -14.24 1.29 -8.27
C SER A 71 -12.83 0.75 -8.00
N GLY A 72 -11.94 1.61 -7.48
CA GLY A 72 -10.59 1.20 -7.08
C GLY A 72 -10.60 0.15 -5.94
N LYS A 73 -11.47 0.31 -4.94
CA LYS A 73 -11.65 -0.68 -3.86
C LYS A 73 -12.17 -2.01 -4.39
N VAL A 74 -13.23 -1.96 -5.18
CA VAL A 74 -13.87 -3.16 -5.74
C VAL A 74 -12.86 -3.97 -6.57
N VAL A 75 -12.11 -3.33 -7.47
CA VAL A 75 -11.12 -4.05 -8.29
C VAL A 75 -9.98 -4.65 -7.47
N LEU A 76 -9.54 -4.00 -6.38
CA LEU A 76 -8.51 -4.54 -5.49
C LEU A 76 -8.97 -5.76 -4.71
N TRP A 77 -10.24 -5.83 -4.31
CA TRP A 77 -10.77 -6.98 -3.58
C TRP A 77 -10.66 -8.29 -4.36
N ARG A 78 -10.66 -8.26 -5.71
CA ARG A 78 -10.36 -9.44 -6.53
C ARG A 78 -8.98 -10.03 -6.23
N TYR A 79 -7.95 -9.19 -6.11
CA TYR A 79 -6.58 -9.63 -5.87
C TYR A 79 -6.39 -10.09 -4.42
N ILE A 80 -6.94 -9.32 -3.49
CA ILE A 80 -6.90 -9.64 -2.06
C ILE A 80 -7.62 -10.96 -1.78
N ALA A 81 -8.75 -11.22 -2.45
CA ALA A 81 -9.47 -12.47 -2.32
C ALA A 81 -8.62 -13.68 -2.72
N VAL A 82 -7.94 -13.60 -3.88
CA VAL A 82 -7.04 -14.67 -4.35
C VAL A 82 -5.92 -14.92 -3.35
N TRP A 83 -5.31 -13.86 -2.80
CA TRP A 83 -4.26 -14.01 -1.79
C TRP A 83 -4.78 -14.66 -0.51
N LEU A 84 -5.94 -14.26 0.00
CA LEU A 84 -6.52 -14.85 1.21
C LEU A 84 -6.86 -16.33 1.03
N ILE A 85 -7.40 -16.71 -0.13
CA ILE A 85 -7.71 -18.12 -0.43
C ILE A 85 -6.41 -18.94 -0.51
N ALA A 86 -5.38 -18.41 -1.19
CA ALA A 86 -4.07 -19.05 -1.29
C ALA A 86 -3.40 -19.18 0.09
N GLU A 87 -3.41 -18.12 0.89
CA GLU A 87 -2.94 -18.15 2.29
C GLU A 87 -3.66 -19.22 3.09
N GLY A 88 -4.98 -19.33 2.98
CA GLY A 88 -5.75 -20.38 3.65
C GLY A 88 -5.26 -21.78 3.31
N SER A 89 -4.95 -22.04 2.03
CA SER A 89 -4.39 -23.31 1.58
C SER A 89 -2.99 -23.56 2.15
N CYS A 90 -2.13 -22.54 2.17
CA CYS A 90 -0.79 -22.60 2.76
C CYS A 90 -0.81 -22.88 4.27
N ILE A 91 -1.80 -22.36 4.98
CA ILE A 91 -1.98 -22.60 6.42
C ILE A 91 -2.37 -24.06 6.66
N VAL A 92 -3.36 -24.57 5.93
CA VAL A 92 -3.83 -25.97 6.10
C VAL A 92 -2.72 -26.97 5.83
N THR A 93 -1.87 -26.72 4.84
CA THR A 93 -0.72 -27.59 4.52
C THR A 93 0.47 -27.42 5.46
N GLY A 94 0.43 -26.42 6.36
CA GLY A 94 1.47 -26.17 7.35
C GLY A 94 2.66 -25.34 6.86
N ILE A 95 2.74 -25.02 5.56
CA ILE A 95 3.92 -24.34 4.97
C ILE A 95 4.08 -22.88 5.41
N SER A 96 3.02 -22.26 5.94
CA SER A 96 3.08 -20.88 6.45
C SER A 96 3.42 -20.79 7.94
N TYR A 97 3.73 -21.91 8.60
CA TYR A 97 4.15 -21.92 10.00
C TYR A 97 5.43 -21.11 10.19
N ASN A 98 5.41 -20.21 11.17
CA ASN A 98 6.49 -19.25 11.44
C ASN A 98 6.92 -19.26 12.91
N GLY A 99 6.70 -20.38 13.61
CA GLY A 99 6.99 -20.51 15.04
C GLY A 99 5.76 -20.21 15.90
N GLU A 100 5.99 -19.71 17.11
CA GLU A 100 4.94 -19.39 18.07
C GLU A 100 4.86 -17.88 18.32
N THR A 101 3.66 -17.38 18.58
CA THR A 101 3.42 -16.01 19.01
C THR A 101 3.94 -15.79 20.45
N LYS A 102 3.92 -14.54 20.92
CA LYS A 102 4.32 -14.24 22.31
C LYS A 102 3.42 -14.92 23.34
N GLU A 103 2.20 -15.26 22.93
CA GLU A 103 1.17 -15.93 23.70
C GLU A 103 1.29 -17.46 23.65
N GLY A 104 2.27 -18.00 22.90
CA GLY A 104 2.49 -19.44 22.73
C GLY A 104 1.55 -20.10 21.71
N GLU A 105 0.87 -19.32 20.87
CA GLU A 105 0.00 -19.86 19.81
C GLU A 105 0.80 -20.08 18.52
N ALA A 106 0.38 -21.02 17.66
CA ALA A 106 1.03 -21.22 16.37
C ALA A 106 0.91 -19.96 15.48
N ASP A 107 2.04 -19.40 15.07
CA ASP A 107 2.11 -18.29 14.13
C ASP A 107 2.04 -18.80 12.70
N TRP A 108 0.97 -18.44 12.00
CA TRP A 108 0.73 -18.81 10.60
C TRP A 108 1.11 -17.70 9.61
N SER A 109 1.81 -16.67 10.07
CA SER A 109 2.06 -15.46 9.29
C SER A 109 3.15 -15.57 8.23
N GLY A 110 3.87 -16.69 8.14
CA GLY A 110 5.09 -16.84 7.32
C GLY A 110 4.90 -16.63 5.82
N LEU A 111 3.68 -16.77 5.31
CA LEU A 111 3.33 -16.48 3.92
C LEU A 111 2.21 -15.43 3.78
N THR A 112 1.97 -14.62 4.82
CA THR A 112 0.98 -13.54 4.76
C THR A 112 1.36 -12.54 3.68
N ASN A 113 0.49 -12.37 2.69
CA ASN A 113 0.63 -11.36 1.66
C ASN A 113 -0.23 -10.12 1.93
N ILE A 114 -1.31 -10.27 2.72
CA ILE A 114 -2.20 -9.17 3.10
C ILE A 114 -2.58 -9.21 4.59
N LYS A 115 -2.41 -8.07 5.26
CA LYS A 115 -3.03 -7.78 6.56
C LYS A 115 -4.32 -7.00 6.32
N LEU A 116 -5.41 -7.72 6.04
CA LEU A 116 -6.64 -7.13 5.51
C LEU A 116 -7.20 -5.99 6.39
N PHE A 117 -7.28 -6.20 7.70
CA PHE A 117 -7.81 -5.18 8.61
C PHE A 117 -6.94 -3.91 8.57
N ASP A 118 -5.63 -4.06 8.75
CA ASP A 118 -4.69 -2.94 8.71
C ASP A 118 -4.74 -2.19 7.39
N PHE A 119 -4.81 -2.91 6.26
CA PHE A 119 -4.95 -2.32 4.93
C PHE A 119 -6.25 -1.51 4.77
N GLU A 120 -7.36 -2.06 5.26
CA GLU A 120 -8.68 -1.42 5.15
C GLU A 120 -8.88 -0.26 6.12
N THR A 121 -8.17 -0.23 7.25
CA THR A 121 -8.35 0.79 8.30
C THR A 121 -7.20 1.78 8.46
N CYS A 122 -6.02 1.52 7.89
CA CYS A 122 -4.88 2.43 8.00
C CYS A 122 -5.23 3.80 7.40
N ILE A 123 -4.61 4.85 7.96
CA ILE A 123 -4.81 6.25 7.54
C ILE A 123 -3.58 6.82 6.81
N THR A 124 -2.56 6.00 6.61
CA THR A 124 -1.30 6.35 5.94
C THR A 124 -1.03 5.43 4.76
N LEU A 125 -0.35 5.95 3.74
CA LEU A 125 0.17 5.20 2.60
C LEU A 125 1.29 4.26 3.02
N GLN A 126 2.14 4.64 3.98
CA GLN A 126 3.12 3.71 4.55
C GLN A 126 2.41 2.50 5.19
N GLY A 127 1.30 2.71 5.90
CA GLY A 127 0.50 1.62 6.44
C GLY A 127 -0.09 0.72 5.36
N VAL A 128 -0.36 1.25 4.16
CA VAL A 128 -0.74 0.44 2.99
C VAL A 128 0.43 -0.42 2.52
N VAL A 129 1.61 0.16 2.33
CA VAL A 129 2.82 -0.58 1.92
C VAL A 129 3.17 -1.70 2.91
N ASP A 130 3.01 -1.45 4.20
CA ASP A 130 3.33 -2.40 5.27
C ASP A 130 2.31 -3.55 5.39
N SER A 131 1.10 -3.38 4.83
CA SER A 131 -0.01 -4.33 4.95
C SER A 131 -0.36 -5.04 3.64
N PHE A 132 0.02 -4.49 2.48
CA PHE A 132 -0.34 -4.97 1.15
C PHE A 132 0.86 -5.54 0.40
N ASN A 133 0.67 -6.70 -0.23
CA ASN A 133 1.68 -7.37 -1.05
C ASN A 133 3.01 -7.62 -0.31
N ILE A 134 2.90 -8.07 0.93
CA ILE A 134 4.00 -8.14 1.92
C ILE A 134 5.19 -8.97 1.43
N ASN A 135 4.94 -10.11 0.77
CA ASN A 135 6.02 -10.97 0.29
C ASN A 135 6.78 -10.32 -0.87
N THR A 136 6.07 -9.69 -1.81
CA THR A 136 6.70 -8.94 -2.90
C THR A 136 7.50 -7.75 -2.36
N ASN A 137 6.93 -6.98 -1.42
CA ASN A 137 7.65 -5.86 -0.80
C ASN A 137 8.92 -6.32 -0.09
N SER A 138 8.85 -7.43 0.65
CA SER A 138 10.01 -8.04 1.32
C SER A 138 11.06 -8.53 0.32
N TRP A 139 10.63 -9.16 -0.77
CA TRP A 139 11.52 -9.61 -1.84
C TRP A 139 12.22 -8.42 -2.51
N MET A 140 11.48 -7.37 -2.88
CA MET A 140 12.03 -6.15 -3.46
C MET A 140 13.01 -5.46 -2.51
N ALA A 141 12.69 -5.41 -1.22
CA ALA A 141 13.56 -4.85 -0.20
C ALA A 141 14.90 -5.60 -0.08
N LEU A 142 14.86 -6.94 -0.11
CA LEU A 142 16.04 -7.79 0.09
C LEU A 142 16.90 -7.95 -1.18
N TYR A 143 16.26 -8.15 -2.33
CA TYR A 143 16.92 -8.55 -3.56
C TYR A 143 17.19 -7.41 -4.54
N VAL A 144 16.50 -6.28 -4.40
CA VAL A 144 16.72 -5.10 -5.25
C VAL A 144 17.21 -3.93 -4.42
N TYR A 145 16.38 -3.38 -3.53
CA TYR A 145 16.69 -2.15 -2.79
C TYR A 145 17.98 -2.24 -1.97
N LYS A 146 18.13 -3.25 -1.11
CA LYS A 146 19.36 -3.41 -0.30
C LYS A 146 20.60 -3.72 -1.14
N ARG A 147 20.43 -4.35 -2.31
CA ARG A 147 21.53 -4.65 -3.24
C ARG A 147 22.02 -3.40 -3.97
N LEU A 148 21.20 -2.37 -4.07
CA LEU A 148 21.56 -1.07 -4.66
C LEU A 148 22.27 -0.12 -3.68
N LYS A 149 22.57 -0.55 -2.44
CA LYS A 149 23.24 0.26 -1.40
C LYS A 149 24.55 0.91 -1.88
N TRP A 150 25.26 0.30 -2.83
CA TRP A 150 26.52 0.82 -3.40
C TRP A 150 26.34 2.17 -4.09
N LEU A 151 25.11 2.56 -4.47
CA LEU A 151 24.80 3.87 -5.04
C LEU A 151 24.92 5.02 -4.05
N GLY A 152 25.02 4.76 -2.75
CA GLY A 152 25.17 5.80 -1.72
C GLY A 152 23.93 6.68 -1.47
N SER A 153 22.81 6.45 -2.18
CA SER A 153 21.54 7.16 -1.99
C SER A 153 20.38 6.19 -1.78
N LYS A 154 19.63 6.40 -0.70
CA LYS A 154 18.43 5.62 -0.37
C LYS A 154 17.30 5.93 -1.35
N GLU A 155 17.16 7.21 -1.71
CA GLU A 155 16.15 7.71 -2.64
C GLU A 155 16.37 7.12 -4.04
N LEU A 156 17.63 7.11 -4.52
CA LEU A 156 17.96 6.51 -5.80
C LEU A 156 17.75 4.98 -5.79
N SER A 157 18.13 4.31 -4.70
CA SER A 157 17.90 2.87 -4.53
C SER A 157 16.40 2.53 -4.55
N LEU A 158 15.57 3.34 -3.89
CA LEU A 158 14.12 3.19 -3.89
C LEU A 158 13.52 3.45 -5.29
N ALA A 159 13.91 4.55 -5.94
CA ALA A 159 13.44 4.89 -7.28
C ALA A 159 13.73 3.77 -8.29
N LEU A 160 14.95 3.22 -8.29
CA LEU A 160 15.31 2.10 -9.15
C LEU A 160 14.57 0.79 -8.79
N THR A 161 14.27 0.58 -7.51
CA THR A 161 13.44 -0.56 -7.08
C THR A 161 12.02 -0.43 -7.62
N LEU A 162 11.44 0.78 -7.60
CA LEU A 162 10.12 1.08 -8.14
C LEU A 162 10.07 1.00 -9.68
N VAL A 163 11.17 1.34 -10.35
CA VAL A 163 11.34 1.10 -11.80
C VAL A 163 11.43 -0.40 -12.09
N PHE A 164 12.13 -1.17 -11.26
CA PHE A 164 12.23 -2.61 -11.44
C PHE A 164 10.87 -3.31 -11.26
N ILE A 165 10.11 -3.00 -10.20
CA ILE A 165 8.78 -3.59 -9.98
C ILE A 165 7.79 -3.18 -11.07
N SER A 166 7.87 -1.95 -11.62
CA SER A 166 7.02 -1.56 -12.76
C SER A 166 7.31 -2.41 -13.99
N LEU A 167 8.59 -2.62 -14.31
CA LEU A 167 9.03 -3.52 -15.38
C LEU A 167 8.63 -4.97 -15.13
N TRP A 168 8.72 -5.44 -13.88
CA TRP A 168 8.31 -6.79 -13.49
C TRP A 168 6.83 -7.04 -13.75
N HIS A 169 5.97 -6.03 -13.57
CA HIS A 169 4.56 -6.11 -13.93
C HIS A 169 4.33 -6.10 -15.45
N GLY A 170 5.15 -5.37 -16.21
CA GLY A 170 5.15 -5.39 -17.67
C GLY A 170 5.46 -4.03 -18.31
N ILE A 171 5.27 -3.95 -19.62
CA ILE A 171 5.61 -2.75 -20.43
C ILE A 171 4.46 -1.76 -20.59
N TRP A 172 3.33 -1.96 -19.90
CA TRP A 172 2.15 -1.10 -20.01
C TRP A 172 2.35 0.22 -19.24
N PRO A 173 2.00 1.38 -19.82
CA PRO A 173 2.16 2.70 -19.19
C PRO A 173 1.57 2.81 -17.79
N GLY A 174 0.42 2.18 -17.54
CA GLY A 174 -0.26 2.18 -16.25
C GLY A 174 0.63 1.74 -15.08
N TYR A 175 1.52 0.77 -15.29
CA TYR A 175 2.45 0.31 -14.26
C TYR A 175 3.48 1.37 -13.91
N TYR A 176 4.08 2.02 -14.91
CA TYR A 176 5.05 3.09 -14.67
C TYR A 176 4.42 4.28 -13.96
N PHE A 177 3.19 4.66 -14.32
CA PHE A 177 2.46 5.69 -13.60
C PHE A 177 2.25 5.32 -12.13
N ASN A 178 1.74 4.11 -11.86
CA ASN A 178 1.48 3.66 -10.49
C ASN A 178 2.71 3.73 -9.60
N PHE A 179 3.83 3.13 -10.01
CA PHE A 179 5.02 3.06 -9.17
C PHE A 179 5.80 4.39 -9.11
N SER A 180 5.70 5.24 -10.13
CA SER A 180 6.24 6.61 -10.06
C SER A 180 5.45 7.46 -9.07
N LEU A 181 4.12 7.34 -9.07
CA LEU A 181 3.25 8.02 -8.13
C LEU A 181 3.45 7.51 -6.70
N GLU A 182 3.67 6.20 -6.50
CA GLU A 182 4.03 5.66 -5.18
C GLU A 182 5.23 6.38 -4.56
N PHE A 183 6.29 6.61 -5.35
CA PHE A 183 7.46 7.37 -4.88
C PHE A 183 7.11 8.80 -4.47
N ILE A 184 6.31 9.48 -5.29
CA ILE A 184 5.89 10.87 -5.07
C ILE A 184 5.00 10.94 -3.83
N ASP A 185 3.99 10.08 -3.73
CA ASP A 185 2.98 10.07 -2.69
C ASP A 185 3.58 9.72 -1.32
N LEU A 186 4.48 8.73 -1.24
CA LEU A 186 5.21 8.41 0.00
C LEU A 186 6.16 9.54 0.41
N THR A 187 6.70 10.30 -0.54
CA THR A 187 7.53 11.48 -0.24
C THR A 187 6.68 12.65 0.27
N ALA A 188 5.51 12.86 -0.35
CA ALA A 188 4.53 13.84 0.11
C ALA A 188 4.03 13.50 1.52
N GLU A 189 3.66 12.24 1.78
CA GLU A 189 3.22 11.79 3.11
C GLU A 189 4.29 11.99 4.17
N ARG A 190 5.54 11.58 3.93
CA ARG A 190 6.64 11.77 4.91
C ARG A 190 6.83 13.24 5.29
N THR A 191 6.78 14.13 4.31
CA THR A 191 6.92 15.58 4.54
C THR A 191 5.68 16.21 5.18
N PHE A 192 4.49 15.68 4.88
CA PHE A 192 3.22 16.03 5.53
C PHE A 192 3.24 15.64 7.00
N HIS A 193 3.55 14.37 7.30
CA HIS A 193 3.61 13.85 8.64
C HIS A 193 4.62 14.62 9.51
N HIS A 194 5.81 14.94 8.97
CA HIS A 194 6.80 15.77 9.68
C HIS A 194 6.22 17.14 10.09
N ARG A 195 5.48 17.81 9.20
CA ARG A 195 4.87 19.11 9.49
C ARG A 195 3.66 18.99 10.41
N ALA A 196 2.80 18.00 10.20
CA ALA A 196 1.65 17.72 11.05
C ALA A 196 2.09 17.46 12.50
N LYS A 197 3.12 16.64 12.70
CA LYS A 197 3.72 16.38 14.03
C LYS A 197 4.19 17.67 14.71
N LYS A 198 4.86 18.55 13.96
CA LYS A 198 5.31 19.86 14.48
C LYS A 198 4.14 20.77 14.87
N LEU A 199 3.05 20.76 14.11
CA LEU A 199 1.85 21.57 14.38
C LEU A 199 1.03 21.04 15.57
N LEU A 200 0.93 19.72 15.68
CA LEU A 200 0.20 19.06 16.77
C LEU A 200 1.00 19.00 18.08
N GLY A 201 2.33 19.19 18.02
CA GLY A 201 3.22 19.05 19.16
C GLY A 201 3.51 17.60 19.56
N GLY A 202 3.15 16.63 18.73
CA GLY A 202 3.22 15.20 19.04
C GLY A 202 2.64 14.34 17.90
N GLU A 203 2.50 13.04 18.15
CA GLU A 203 1.81 12.17 17.19
C GLU A 203 0.30 12.41 17.24
N LEU A 204 -0.41 12.15 16.13
CA LEU A 204 -1.87 12.25 16.10
C LEU A 204 -2.52 11.33 17.14
N SER A 205 -1.90 10.18 17.43
CA SER A 205 -2.32 9.22 18.46
C SER A 205 -2.43 9.85 19.85
N ASP A 206 -1.59 10.85 20.12
CA ASP A 206 -1.40 11.47 21.43
C ASP A 206 -2.39 12.63 21.64
N THR A 207 -3.10 13.04 20.58
CA THR A 207 -4.08 14.13 20.64
C THR A 207 -5.41 13.67 21.27
N PRO A 208 -6.17 14.58 21.91
CA PRO A 208 -7.50 14.26 22.44
C PRO A 208 -8.44 13.69 21.38
N ALA A 209 -9.34 12.79 21.77
CA ALA A 209 -10.23 12.08 20.84
C ALA A 209 -11.06 13.02 19.94
N VAL A 210 -11.47 14.18 20.45
CA VAL A 210 -12.22 15.20 19.70
C VAL A 210 -11.43 15.78 18.52
N VAL A 211 -10.10 15.76 18.58
CA VAL A 211 -9.21 16.15 17.47
C VAL A 211 -8.81 14.92 16.66
N ARG A 212 -8.43 13.83 17.34
CA ARG A 212 -7.92 12.61 16.72
C ARG A 212 -8.92 11.97 15.76
N VAL A 213 -10.19 11.83 16.18
CA VAL A 213 -11.20 11.10 15.38
C VAL A 213 -11.52 11.83 14.08
N PRO A 214 -11.88 13.13 14.07
CA PRO A 214 -12.13 13.84 12.82
C PRO A 214 -10.92 13.87 11.89
N LEU A 215 -9.72 14.13 12.42
CA LEU A 215 -8.51 14.15 11.60
C LEU A 215 -8.16 12.76 11.03
N SER A 216 -8.40 11.69 11.78
CA SER A 216 -8.19 10.32 11.29
C SER A 216 -9.17 9.95 10.19
N LEU A 217 -10.43 10.38 10.29
CA LEU A 217 -11.42 10.19 9.21
C LEU A 217 -11.06 10.97 7.95
N ILE A 218 -10.61 12.22 8.10
CA ILE A 218 -10.12 13.02 6.96
C ILE A 218 -8.89 12.36 6.34
N ALA A 219 -7.91 11.95 7.14
CA ALA A 219 -6.72 11.25 6.68
C ALA A 219 -7.07 9.94 5.96
N TYR A 220 -8.03 9.18 6.49
CA TYR A 220 -8.53 7.96 5.85
C TYR A 220 -9.10 8.23 4.45
N CYS A 221 -9.99 9.21 4.32
CA CYS A 221 -10.59 9.58 3.05
C CYS A 221 -9.54 10.07 2.05
N LEU A 222 -8.64 10.97 2.47
CA LEU A 222 -7.57 11.51 1.64
C LEU A 222 -6.61 10.42 1.17
N LYS A 223 -6.16 9.55 2.10
CA LYS A 223 -5.27 8.43 1.79
C LYS A 223 -5.88 7.52 0.75
N ASN A 224 -7.15 7.14 0.88
CA ASN A 224 -7.76 6.27 -0.12
C ASN A 224 -7.97 6.98 -1.47
N LEU A 225 -8.32 8.27 -1.49
CA LEU A 225 -8.42 9.02 -2.76
C LEU A 225 -7.07 9.14 -3.47
N ILE A 226 -5.99 9.33 -2.72
CA ILE A 226 -4.63 9.35 -3.24
C ILE A 226 -4.25 7.96 -3.74
N LEU A 227 -4.47 6.91 -2.95
CA LEU A 227 -4.12 5.52 -3.31
C LEU A 227 -4.90 4.98 -4.52
N MET A 228 -6.20 5.30 -4.64
CA MET A 228 -7.03 4.76 -5.71
C MET A 228 -6.71 5.37 -7.08
N TYR A 229 -6.07 6.54 -7.13
CA TYR A 229 -5.64 7.16 -8.37
C TYR A 229 -4.56 6.36 -9.12
N PRO A 230 -3.36 6.07 -8.55
CA PRO A 230 -2.37 5.20 -9.18
C PRO A 230 -2.88 3.77 -9.35
N THR A 231 -3.68 3.26 -8.41
CA THR A 231 -4.33 1.95 -8.55
C THR A 231 -5.21 1.89 -9.81
N THR A 232 -5.99 2.93 -10.09
CA THR A 232 -6.80 2.99 -11.32
C THR A 232 -5.92 2.96 -12.56
N LEU A 233 -4.81 3.71 -12.57
CA LEU A 233 -3.85 3.69 -13.68
C LEU A 233 -3.22 2.31 -13.88
N PHE A 234 -2.85 1.66 -12.78
CA PHE A 234 -2.34 0.29 -12.79
C PHE A 234 -3.32 -0.68 -13.45
N MET A 235 -4.63 -0.52 -13.23
CA MET A 235 -5.66 -1.40 -13.78
C MET A 235 -6.06 -1.07 -15.23
N LEU A 236 -6.00 0.19 -15.64
CA LEU A 236 -6.38 0.62 -17.00
C LEU A 236 -5.30 0.30 -18.05
N LEU A 237 -4.04 0.14 -17.64
CA LEU A 237 -2.87 -0.27 -18.44
C LEU A 237 -2.47 0.65 -19.59
N SER A 238 -3.35 0.85 -20.57
CA SER A 238 -3.06 1.55 -21.83
C SER A 238 -2.96 3.06 -21.66
N TRP A 239 -2.07 3.69 -22.44
CA TRP A 239 -1.90 5.15 -22.46
C TRP A 239 -3.22 5.90 -22.67
N THR A 240 -4.02 5.49 -23.65
CA THR A 240 -5.28 6.16 -24.01
C THR A 240 -6.26 6.18 -22.84
N GLN A 241 -6.46 5.04 -22.17
CA GLN A 241 -7.38 4.94 -21.03
C GLN A 241 -6.83 5.71 -19.82
N CYS A 242 -5.53 5.56 -19.53
CA CYS A 242 -4.86 6.29 -18.46
C CYS A 242 -5.01 7.80 -18.67
N TYR A 243 -4.69 8.31 -19.86
CA TYR A 243 -4.78 9.73 -20.17
C TYR A 243 -6.23 10.25 -20.07
N ALA A 244 -7.21 9.50 -20.58
CA ALA A 244 -8.62 9.86 -20.46
C ALA A 244 -9.05 9.99 -18.99
N PHE A 245 -8.70 8.99 -18.16
CA PHE A 245 -8.96 9.01 -16.72
C PHE A 245 -8.28 10.20 -16.02
N MET A 246 -6.96 10.37 -16.21
CA MET A 246 -6.21 11.45 -15.57
C MET A 246 -6.78 12.82 -15.92
N LYS A 247 -7.15 13.03 -17.18
CA LYS A 247 -7.78 14.26 -17.65
C LYS A 247 -9.17 14.48 -17.01
N ALA A 248 -9.99 13.43 -16.93
CA ALA A 248 -11.34 13.51 -16.37
C ALA A 248 -11.36 13.96 -14.89
N VAL A 249 -10.30 13.65 -14.14
CA VAL A 249 -10.12 14.06 -12.74
C VAL A 249 -9.10 15.20 -12.54
N TYR A 250 -8.77 15.92 -13.61
CA TYR A 250 -7.86 17.08 -13.58
C TYR A 250 -6.48 16.80 -12.98
N PHE A 251 -5.95 15.58 -13.17
CA PHE A 251 -4.62 15.18 -12.72
C PHE A 251 -4.37 15.38 -11.21
N TYR A 252 -5.41 15.36 -10.36
CA TYR A 252 -5.25 15.67 -8.94
C TYR A 252 -4.19 14.80 -8.25
N GLY A 253 -4.10 13.51 -8.61
CA GLY A 253 -3.13 12.58 -8.03
C GLY A 253 -1.68 12.89 -8.40
N HIS A 254 -1.42 13.69 -9.44
CA HIS A 254 -0.10 14.22 -9.72
C HIS A 254 0.09 15.59 -9.05
N ILE A 255 -0.88 16.48 -9.25
CA ILE A 255 -0.75 17.90 -8.88
C ILE A 255 -0.69 18.08 -7.38
N VAL A 256 -1.59 17.44 -6.62
CA VAL A 256 -1.70 17.66 -5.17
C VAL A 256 -0.43 17.22 -4.42
N PRO A 257 0.09 16.00 -4.62
CA PRO A 257 1.33 15.56 -3.96
C PRO A 257 2.55 16.40 -4.34
N LEU A 258 2.70 16.74 -5.63
CA LEU A 258 3.83 17.56 -6.11
C LEU A 258 3.76 19.00 -5.58
N ALA A 259 2.58 19.61 -5.59
CA ALA A 259 2.37 20.94 -5.02
C ALA A 259 2.67 20.96 -3.52
N TRP A 260 2.28 19.91 -2.78
CA TRP A 260 2.62 19.77 -1.37
C TRP A 260 4.14 19.66 -1.14
N ILE A 261 4.85 18.83 -1.91
CA ILE A 261 6.31 18.70 -1.81
C ILE A 261 6.99 20.05 -2.08
N ALA A 262 6.57 20.77 -3.13
CA ALA A 262 7.11 22.08 -3.47
C ALA A 262 6.86 23.10 -2.35
N LEU A 263 5.65 23.14 -1.80
CA LEU A 263 5.29 23.99 -0.66
C LEU A 263 6.14 23.64 0.57
N HIS A 264 6.33 22.36 0.88
CA HIS A 264 7.16 21.91 1.99
C HIS A 264 8.60 22.43 1.83
N GLN A 265 9.19 22.34 0.63
CA GLN A 265 10.54 22.82 0.35
C GLN A 265 10.66 24.33 0.51
N LEU A 266 9.68 25.10 0.00
CA LEU A 266 9.63 26.54 0.15
C LEU A 266 9.57 26.95 1.62
N LEU A 267 8.68 26.33 2.40
CA LEU A 267 8.55 26.59 3.83
C LEU A 267 9.84 26.25 4.59
N SER A 268 10.46 25.12 4.27
CA SER A 268 11.74 24.69 4.88
C SER A 268 12.88 25.66 4.55
N TRP A 269 12.92 26.19 3.33
CA TRP A 269 13.88 27.22 2.93
C TRP A 269 13.66 28.54 3.68
N LEU A 270 12.40 29.00 3.80
CA LEU A 270 12.05 30.20 4.56
C LEU A 270 12.42 30.07 6.05
N GLU A 271 12.17 28.91 6.65
CA GLU A 271 12.55 28.62 8.05
C GLU A 271 14.07 28.70 8.25
N ARG A 272 14.86 28.11 7.33
CA ARG A 272 16.33 28.20 7.37
C ARG A 272 16.83 29.63 7.19
N ARG A 273 16.23 30.39 6.27
CA ARG A 273 16.58 31.80 6.04
C ARG A 273 16.31 32.67 7.27
N ARG A 274 15.13 32.52 7.89
CA ARG A 274 14.77 33.24 9.13
C ARG A 274 15.72 32.91 10.29
N LYS A 275 16.18 31.66 10.40
CA LYS A 275 17.16 31.27 11.43
C LYS A 275 18.52 31.95 11.21
N ARG A 276 19.00 32.05 9.96
CA ARG A 276 20.26 32.74 9.64
C ARG A 276 20.19 34.23 9.99
N GLN A 277 19.11 34.91 9.62
CA GLN A 277 18.88 36.33 9.93
C GLN A 277 18.76 36.65 11.43
N LYS A 278 18.52 35.65 12.29
CA LYS A 278 18.50 35.83 13.76
C LYS A 278 19.86 35.57 14.41
N LEU A 279 20.80 34.98 13.68
CA LEU A 279 22.16 34.68 14.14
C LEU A 279 23.16 35.76 13.70
N GLU A 280 22.80 36.55 12.68
CA GLU A 280 23.46 37.80 12.27
C GLU A 280 22.91 38.98 13.07
#